data_AF-A0A093YMH5-F1
#
_entry.id   AF-A0A093YMH5-F1
#
_cell.length_a   1.000
_cell.length_b   1.000
_cell.length_c   1.000
_cell.angle_alpha   90.00
_cell.angle_beta   90.00
_cell.angle_gamma   90.00
#
_symmetry.space_group_name_H-M   'P 1'
#
loop_
_entity.id
_entity.type
_entity.pdbx_description
1 polymer ?
#
loop_
_entity_poly.entity_id
_entity_poly.type
_entity_poly.pdbx_seq_one_letter_code
_entity_poly.pdbx_strand_id
1 'polypeptide(L)'
;MPRFYSLSNDPHENCVPVKGCSRLIEIAVTVHETESWRGDRTGLSSGFFERQARKFIAAEARGEKPDLRIPMFKGLMSNPLAREFISDGPMLLIGAGVGVAPFRGFVQRRLKSANCANKVWVLQGVRDSLLDELYSGEWGVHEDEVKRVVQSRSGVGRYVQEEVIAQKDLCWFVINALDGRIFVCGSSKGMGEGVESSLVQVGMEMGNMSRAESEEFWRLKKEAGQYIAETW
;
A
#
# COMPACT_ATOMS: atom_id res chain seq x y z
N MET A 1 2.84 -17.17 17.79
CA MET A 1 2.12 -15.91 17.52
C MET A 1 1.86 -15.79 16.02
N PRO A 2 0.61 -15.54 15.60
CA PRO A 2 0.29 -15.27 14.19
C PRO A 2 0.93 -13.96 13.72
N ARG A 3 1.17 -13.83 12.41
CA ARG A 3 1.64 -12.59 11.78
C ARG A 3 0.51 -12.04 10.93
N PHE A 4 0.36 -10.72 10.95
CA PHE A 4 -0.68 -10.02 10.20
C PHE A 4 -0.12 -9.57 8.85
N TYR A 5 -0.98 -9.64 7.83
CA TYR A 5 -0.70 -9.21 6.47
C TYR A 5 -1.90 -8.42 5.96
N SER A 6 -1.63 -7.33 5.27
CA SER A 6 -2.67 -6.54 4.62
C SER A 6 -3.17 -7.27 3.38
N LEU A 7 -4.49 -7.40 3.25
CA LEU A 7 -5.12 -7.96 2.05
C LEU A 7 -4.91 -7.01 0.87
N SER A 8 -4.55 -7.56 -0.29
CA SER A 8 -4.36 -6.77 -1.51
C SER A 8 -5.56 -6.74 -2.43
N ASN A 9 -6.68 -7.33 -2.02
CA ASN A 9 -7.88 -7.46 -2.82
C ASN A 9 -9.15 -7.36 -1.99
N ASP A 10 -10.29 -7.20 -2.67
CA ASP A 10 -11.60 -7.45 -2.05
C ASP A 10 -11.98 -8.94 -2.17
N PRO A 11 -12.06 -9.69 -1.06
CA PRO A 11 -12.49 -11.08 -1.09
C PRO A 11 -13.97 -11.28 -1.47
N HIS A 12 -14.78 -10.21 -1.45
CA HIS A 12 -16.18 -10.26 -1.86
C HIS A 12 -16.36 -10.12 -3.38
N GLU A 13 -15.44 -9.45 -4.05
CA GLU A 13 -15.50 -9.22 -5.49
C GLU A 13 -14.61 -10.19 -6.27
N ASN A 14 -13.47 -10.58 -5.71
CA ASN A 14 -12.55 -11.49 -6.37
C ASN A 14 -12.88 -12.92 -5.98
N CYS A 15 -13.31 -13.72 -6.95
CA CYS A 15 -13.44 -15.16 -6.79
C CYS A 15 -12.97 -15.94 -7.99
N VAL A 16 -12.51 -17.16 -7.73
CA VAL A 16 -12.12 -18.09 -8.79
C VAL A 16 -13.39 -18.82 -9.24
N PRO A 17 -13.75 -18.79 -10.53
CA PRO A 17 -14.94 -19.48 -11.04
C PRO A 17 -14.66 -20.98 -11.17
N VAL A 18 -14.60 -21.72 -10.05
CA VAL A 18 -14.49 -23.19 -10.06
C VAL A 18 -15.63 -23.78 -9.26
N LYS A 19 -16.68 -24.24 -9.97
CA LYS A 19 -17.84 -24.97 -9.40
C LYS A 19 -18.39 -24.33 -8.10
N GLY A 20 -18.48 -23.00 -8.08
CA GLY A 20 -18.76 -22.19 -6.90
C GLY A 20 -17.75 -21.04 -6.81
N CYS A 21 -18.20 -19.85 -6.43
CA CYS A 21 -17.34 -18.68 -6.28
C CYS A 21 -16.53 -18.86 -4.98
N SER A 22 -15.35 -19.47 -5.07
CA SER A 22 -14.41 -19.53 -3.94
C SER A 22 -13.75 -18.16 -3.78
N ARG A 23 -13.97 -17.53 -2.63
CA ARG A 23 -13.42 -16.20 -2.33
C ARG A 23 -11.90 -16.26 -2.44
N LEU A 24 -11.33 -15.35 -3.22
CA LEU A 24 -9.89 -15.23 -3.40
C LEU A 24 -9.34 -14.28 -2.33
N ILE A 25 -8.25 -14.67 -1.69
CA ILE A 25 -7.52 -13.84 -0.75
C ILE A 25 -6.10 -13.69 -1.28
N GLU A 26 -5.69 -12.45 -1.50
CA GLU A 26 -4.38 -12.08 -2.01
C GLU A 26 -3.64 -11.25 -0.96
N ILE A 27 -2.34 -11.50 -0.81
CA ILE A 27 -1.45 -10.78 0.09
C ILE A 27 -0.11 -10.59 -0.61
N ALA A 28 0.57 -9.48 -0.34
CA ALA A 28 1.97 -9.31 -0.71
C ALA A 28 2.86 -9.56 0.50
N VAL A 29 3.94 -10.32 0.32
CA VAL A 29 4.86 -10.68 1.39
C VAL A 29 6.30 -10.43 0.93
N THR A 30 7.03 -9.59 1.65
CA THR A 30 8.48 -9.51 1.52
C THR A 30 9.11 -10.62 2.35
N VAL A 31 9.99 -11.40 1.74
CA VAL A 31 10.77 -12.41 2.45
C VAL A 31 11.90 -11.73 3.20
N HIS A 32 11.81 -11.74 4.53
CA HIS A 32 12.91 -11.30 5.37
C HIS A 32 13.98 -12.38 5.44
N GLU A 33 15.22 -12.01 5.17
CA GLU A 33 16.39 -12.87 5.28
C GLU A 33 17.42 -12.20 6.18
N THR A 34 18.11 -12.99 6.99
CA THR A 34 19.24 -12.55 7.80
C THR A 34 20.39 -13.50 7.58
N GLU A 35 21.56 -12.94 7.29
CA GLU A 35 22.78 -13.71 7.15
C GLU A 35 23.20 -14.23 8.52
N SER A 36 23.65 -15.48 8.57
CA SER A 36 24.29 -16.02 9.77
C SER A 36 25.52 -16.83 9.38
N TRP A 37 26.48 -16.92 10.29
CA TRP A 37 27.68 -17.74 10.12
C TRP A 37 27.41 -19.23 9.83
N ARG A 38 26.18 -19.70 10.07
CA ARG A 38 25.72 -21.07 9.76
C ARG A 38 24.86 -21.15 8.48
N GLY A 39 24.78 -20.08 7.71
CA GLY A 39 23.92 -19.94 6.53
C GLY A 39 22.73 -18.99 6.76
N ASP A 40 22.08 -18.63 5.66
CA ASP A 40 21.01 -17.64 5.66
C ASP A 40 19.75 -18.17 6.34
N ARG A 41 19.08 -17.29 7.08
CA ARG A 41 17.84 -17.60 7.78
C ARG A 41 16.72 -16.71 7.30
N THR A 42 15.64 -17.32 6.83
CA THR A 42 14.40 -16.62 6.51
C THR A 42 13.58 -16.34 7.77
N GLY A 43 12.82 -15.24 7.78
CA GLY A 43 11.80 -14.99 8.79
C GLY A 43 10.78 -16.14 8.88
N LEU A 44 10.27 -16.42 10.08
CA LEU A 44 9.43 -17.61 10.31
C LEU A 44 8.19 -17.66 9.42
N SER A 45 7.44 -16.56 9.35
CA SER A 45 6.20 -16.46 8.58
C SER A 45 6.46 -16.20 7.10
N SER A 46 7.33 -15.24 6.79
CA SER A 46 7.64 -14.88 5.41
C SER A 46 8.35 -16.03 4.66
N GLY A 47 9.31 -16.69 5.30
CA GLY A 47 9.95 -17.89 4.74
C GLY A 47 9.02 -19.10 4.70
N PHE A 48 8.02 -19.19 5.60
CA PHE A 48 6.97 -20.21 5.46
C PHE A 48 6.17 -19.99 4.17
N PHE A 49 5.71 -18.77 3.91
CA PHE A 49 5.00 -18.43 2.67
C PHE A 49 5.86 -18.69 1.43
N GLU A 50 7.13 -18.30 1.46
CA GLU A 50 8.08 -18.59 0.37
C GLU A 50 8.18 -20.10 0.08
N ARG A 51 8.33 -20.93 1.11
CA ARG A 51 8.39 -22.39 0.96
C ARG A 51 7.08 -22.96 0.38
N GLN A 52 5.93 -22.46 0.81
CA GLN A 52 4.65 -22.90 0.23
C GLN A 52 4.52 -22.46 -1.24
N ALA A 53 4.89 -21.23 -1.56
CA ALA A 53 4.87 -20.70 -2.92
C ALA A 53 5.79 -21.50 -3.85
N ARG A 54 7.04 -21.78 -3.44
CA ARG A 54 7.97 -22.62 -4.21
C ARG A 54 7.44 -24.04 -4.42
N LYS A 55 6.82 -24.64 -3.40
CA LYS A 55 6.16 -25.96 -3.54
C LYS A 55 5.01 -25.91 -4.53
N PHE A 56 4.19 -24.86 -4.49
CA PHE A 56 3.09 -24.65 -5.42
C PHE A 56 3.59 -24.53 -6.86
N ILE A 57 4.53 -23.62 -7.11
CA ILE A 57 5.13 -23.38 -8.44
C ILE A 57 5.76 -24.67 -8.99
N ALA A 58 6.50 -25.40 -8.15
CA ALA A 58 7.13 -26.65 -8.58
C ALA A 58 6.12 -27.75 -8.92
N ALA A 59 4.99 -27.83 -8.19
CA ALA A 59 3.92 -28.79 -8.47
C ALA A 59 3.14 -28.40 -9.73
N GLU A 60 2.84 -27.13 -9.91
CA GLU A 60 2.20 -26.60 -11.11
C GLU A 60 3.04 -26.87 -12.36
N ALA A 61 4.36 -26.68 -12.28
CA ALA A 61 5.29 -27.03 -13.36
C ALA A 61 5.29 -28.53 -13.72
N ARG A 62 4.87 -29.41 -12.81
CA ARG A 62 4.67 -30.85 -13.06
C ARG A 62 3.24 -31.19 -13.49
N GLY A 63 2.34 -30.22 -13.58
CA GLY A 63 0.91 -30.43 -13.85
C GLY A 63 0.12 -31.00 -12.66
N GLU A 64 0.70 -30.97 -11.46
CA GLU A 64 0.06 -31.42 -10.22
C GLU A 64 -0.71 -30.26 -9.57
N LYS A 65 -1.84 -30.58 -8.93
CA LYS A 65 -2.54 -29.63 -8.04
C LYS A 65 -2.22 -29.98 -6.59
N PRO A 66 -1.30 -29.26 -5.92
CA PRO A 66 -0.93 -29.58 -4.56
C PRO A 66 -2.06 -29.19 -3.58
N ASP A 67 -2.41 -30.06 -2.64
CA ASP A 67 -3.28 -29.71 -1.49
C ASP A 67 -2.43 -28.95 -0.45
N LEU A 68 -2.39 -27.63 -0.56
CA LEU A 68 -1.73 -26.74 0.39
C LEU A 68 -2.74 -26.07 1.29
N ARG A 69 -2.52 -26.15 2.60
CA ARG A 69 -3.38 -25.51 3.61
C ARG A 69 -2.59 -24.54 4.46
N ILE A 70 -3.10 -23.32 4.55
CA ILE A 70 -2.53 -22.25 5.37
C ILE A 70 -3.55 -21.87 6.44
N PRO A 71 -3.31 -22.21 7.72
CA PRO A 71 -4.16 -21.77 8.81
C PRO A 71 -4.14 -20.24 8.91
N MET A 72 -5.31 -19.63 8.75
CA MET A 72 -5.47 -18.18 8.80
C MET A 72 -6.79 -17.81 9.49
N PHE A 73 -6.86 -16.58 9.98
CA PHE A 73 -8.07 -16.00 10.55
C PHE A 73 -8.10 -14.52 10.21
N LYS A 74 -9.31 -13.94 10.15
CA LYS A 74 -9.46 -12.49 9.97
C LYS A 74 -9.00 -11.78 11.24
N GLY A 75 -8.04 -10.86 11.11
CA GLY A 75 -7.65 -10.00 12.22
C GLY A 75 -8.85 -9.21 12.76
N LEU A 76 -8.99 -9.15 14.08
CA LEU A 76 -10.05 -8.37 14.75
C LEU A 76 -9.73 -6.87 14.81
N MET A 77 -8.55 -6.46 14.34
CA MET A 77 -8.16 -5.05 14.31
C MET A 77 -9.00 -4.31 13.28
N SER A 78 -9.58 -3.17 13.69
CA SER A 78 -10.20 -2.24 12.74
C SER A 78 -9.12 -1.79 11.77
N ASN A 79 -9.29 -2.09 10.48
CA ASN A 79 -8.47 -1.54 9.40
C ASN A 79 -9.14 -0.24 8.93
N PRO A 80 -8.60 0.95 9.26
CA PRO A 80 -9.03 2.22 8.70
C PRO A 80 -9.29 2.23 7.18
N LEU A 81 -8.51 1.51 6.38
CA LEU A 81 -8.68 1.38 4.92
C LEU A 81 -9.90 0.54 4.53
N ALA A 82 -10.38 -0.33 5.42
CA ALA A 82 -11.55 -1.17 5.19
C ALA A 82 -12.87 -0.52 5.65
N ARG A 83 -12.85 0.76 6.07
CA ARG A 83 -14.08 1.50 6.36
C ARG A 83 -14.78 1.84 5.04
N GLU A 84 -16.09 1.61 4.98
CA GLU A 84 -16.91 2.12 3.89
C GLU A 84 -16.93 3.65 3.99
N PHE A 85 -16.25 4.29 3.05
CA PHE A 85 -16.30 5.74 2.91
C PHE A 85 -17.49 6.06 2.01
N ILE A 86 -18.51 6.68 2.59
CA ILE A 86 -19.74 7.08 1.88
C ILE A 86 -19.43 8.10 0.78
N SER A 87 -18.30 8.81 0.87
CA SER A 87 -17.92 9.89 -0.03
C SER A 87 -16.88 9.52 -1.09
N ASP A 88 -17.15 9.95 -2.34
CA ASP A 88 -16.25 9.90 -3.50
C ASP A 88 -15.20 11.03 -3.48
N GLY A 89 -14.68 11.34 -2.28
CA GLY A 89 -13.68 12.38 -2.08
C GLY A 89 -12.30 12.02 -2.65
N PRO A 90 -11.43 13.03 -2.88
CA PRO A 90 -10.09 12.81 -3.38
C PRO A 90 -9.21 12.05 -2.39
N MET A 91 -8.33 11.19 -2.90
CA MET A 91 -7.48 10.33 -2.08
C MET A 91 -6.06 10.24 -2.60
N LEU A 92 -5.11 10.38 -1.69
CA LEU A 92 -3.69 10.16 -1.95
C LEU A 92 -3.21 8.96 -1.13
N LEU A 93 -2.73 7.94 -1.81
CA LEU A 93 -2.28 6.67 -1.23
C LEU A 93 -0.76 6.57 -1.40
N ILE A 94 -0.02 6.56 -0.30
CA ILE A 94 1.45 6.58 -0.29
C ILE A 94 1.94 5.25 0.26
N GLY A 95 2.61 4.46 -0.57
CA GLY A 95 3.03 3.11 -0.22
C GLY A 95 4.41 2.77 -0.75
N ALA A 96 5.27 2.20 0.08
CA ALA A 96 6.58 1.71 -0.37
C ALA A 96 6.66 0.18 -0.27
N GLY A 97 7.19 -0.46 -1.32
CA GLY A 97 7.29 -1.91 -1.44
C GLY A 97 5.93 -2.59 -1.23
N VAL A 98 5.87 -3.57 -0.33
CA VAL A 98 4.61 -4.26 0.04
C VAL A 98 3.57 -3.35 0.70
N GLY A 99 3.94 -2.12 1.07
CA GLY A 99 3.02 -1.06 1.50
C GLY A 99 1.93 -0.72 0.49
N VAL A 100 2.14 -1.00 -0.80
CA VAL A 100 1.12 -0.79 -1.85
C VAL A 100 -0.01 -1.81 -1.81
N ALA A 101 0.19 -2.96 -1.16
CA ALA A 101 -0.76 -4.07 -1.14
C ALA A 101 -2.19 -3.66 -0.77
N PRO A 102 -2.46 -3.03 0.40
CA PRO A 102 -3.82 -2.68 0.79
C PRO A 102 -4.51 -1.69 -0.17
N PHE A 103 -3.74 -0.90 -0.93
CA PHE A 103 -4.30 0.07 -1.87
C PHE A 103 -4.89 -0.60 -3.11
N ARG A 104 -4.34 -1.73 -3.56
CA ARG A 104 -4.80 -2.38 -4.79
C ARG A 104 -6.31 -2.68 -4.78
N GLY A 105 -6.78 -3.45 -3.79
CA GLY A 105 -8.20 -3.80 -3.68
C GLY A 105 -9.12 -2.60 -3.42
N PHE A 106 -8.58 -1.54 -2.83
CA PHE A 106 -9.29 -0.30 -2.58
C PHE A 106 -9.45 0.55 -3.84
N VAL A 107 -8.38 0.71 -4.61
CA VAL A 107 -8.39 1.45 -5.88
C VAL A 107 -9.22 0.71 -6.93
N GLN A 108 -9.10 -0.61 -7.03
CA GLN A 108 -9.93 -1.41 -7.93
C GLN A 108 -11.42 -1.21 -7.67
N ARG A 109 -11.84 -1.17 -6.40
CA ARG A 109 -13.23 -0.86 -6.02
C ARG A 109 -13.63 0.55 -6.43
N ARG A 110 -12.78 1.55 -6.16
CA ARG A 110 -13.07 2.95 -6.53
C ARG A 110 -13.16 3.16 -8.03
N LEU A 111 -12.27 2.56 -8.82
CA LEU A 111 -12.23 2.71 -10.28
C LEU A 111 -13.47 2.10 -10.97
N LYS A 112 -14.24 1.24 -10.30
CA LYS A 112 -15.55 0.79 -10.81
C LYS A 112 -16.60 1.90 -10.82
N SER A 113 -16.46 2.90 -9.95
CA SER A 113 -17.33 4.07 -9.94
C SER A 113 -16.77 5.15 -10.86
N ALA A 114 -17.53 5.51 -11.90
CA ALA A 114 -17.14 6.57 -12.83
C ALA A 114 -16.91 7.94 -12.14
N ASN A 115 -17.56 8.19 -10.99
CA ASN A 115 -17.42 9.42 -10.21
C ASN A 115 -16.10 9.53 -9.42
N CYS A 116 -15.40 8.39 -9.27
CA CYS A 116 -14.12 8.28 -8.57
C CYS A 116 -12.92 8.26 -9.52
N ALA A 117 -13.15 8.10 -10.83
CA ALA A 117 -12.11 8.29 -11.83
C ALA A 117 -11.51 9.70 -11.67
N ASN A 118 -10.18 9.79 -11.65
CA ASN A 118 -9.41 11.03 -11.47
C ASN A 118 -9.46 11.66 -10.07
N LYS A 119 -9.84 10.90 -9.04
CA LYS A 119 -9.82 11.34 -7.64
C LYS A 119 -8.96 10.45 -6.74
N VAL A 120 -8.16 9.58 -7.34
CA VAL A 120 -7.32 8.63 -6.62
C VAL A 120 -5.92 8.72 -7.19
N TRP A 121 -4.96 8.97 -6.33
CA TRP A 121 -3.55 9.01 -6.66
C TRP A 121 -2.78 8.05 -5.77
N VAL A 122 -1.81 7.35 -6.35
CA VAL A 122 -0.98 6.35 -5.67
C VAL A 122 0.48 6.73 -5.90
N LEU A 123 1.23 6.94 -4.82
CA LEU A 123 2.68 7.08 -4.85
C LEU A 123 3.30 5.76 -4.41
N GLN A 124 3.90 5.02 -5.35
CA GLN A 124 4.52 3.72 -5.10
C GLN A 124 6.04 3.85 -5.05
N GLY A 125 6.63 3.65 -3.87
CA GLY A 125 8.08 3.61 -3.69
C GLY A 125 8.66 2.23 -3.98
N VAL A 126 9.61 2.14 -4.90
CA VAL A 126 10.31 0.90 -5.29
C VAL A 126 11.82 1.15 -5.41
N ARG A 127 12.63 0.11 -5.60
CA ARG A 127 14.05 0.27 -5.91
C ARG A 127 14.24 0.54 -7.39
N ASP A 128 13.66 -0.33 -8.20
CA ASP A 128 13.69 -0.26 -9.65
C ASP A 128 12.38 -0.86 -10.18
N SER A 129 11.70 -0.11 -11.03
CA SER A 129 10.42 -0.52 -11.65
C SER A 129 10.51 -1.88 -12.35
N LEU A 130 11.66 -2.24 -12.92
CA LEU A 130 11.85 -3.50 -13.63
C LEU A 130 12.11 -4.69 -12.69
N LEU A 131 12.42 -4.44 -11.42
CA LEU A 131 12.82 -5.48 -10.46
C LEU A 131 11.77 -5.74 -9.39
N ASP A 132 11.23 -4.69 -8.78
CA ASP A 132 10.40 -4.81 -7.57
C ASP A 132 9.11 -3.97 -7.59
N GLU A 133 8.67 -3.56 -8.78
CA GLU A 133 7.32 -3.03 -8.95
C GLU A 133 6.26 -4.12 -8.75
N LEU A 134 5.34 -3.86 -7.82
CA LEU A 134 4.19 -4.72 -7.58
C LEU A 134 2.97 -4.18 -8.32
N TYR A 135 2.19 -5.10 -8.90
CA TYR A 135 0.88 -4.83 -9.52
C TYR A 135 0.92 -3.85 -10.69
N SER A 136 1.97 -3.90 -11.50
CA SER A 136 2.02 -3.16 -12.76
C SER A 136 0.92 -3.66 -13.70
N GLY A 137 0.16 -2.74 -14.33
CA GLY A 137 -0.96 -3.08 -15.21
C GLY A 137 -2.33 -3.23 -14.53
N GLU A 138 -2.41 -3.05 -13.20
CA GLU A 138 -3.63 -3.34 -12.43
C GLU A 138 -4.41 -2.11 -11.94
N TRP A 139 -4.04 -0.90 -12.39
CA TRP A 139 -4.58 0.38 -11.89
C TRP A 139 -5.54 1.08 -12.85
N GLY A 140 -6.09 0.33 -13.81
CA GLY A 140 -7.04 0.84 -14.80
C GLY A 140 -6.39 1.29 -16.10
N VAL A 141 -7.22 1.78 -17.03
CA VAL A 141 -6.79 2.12 -18.41
C VAL A 141 -5.79 3.27 -18.45
N HIS A 142 -5.88 4.21 -17.51
CA HIS A 142 -4.98 5.36 -17.38
C HIS A 142 -4.11 5.21 -16.12
N GLU A 143 -3.39 4.09 -16.02
CA GLU A 143 -2.54 3.78 -14.85
C GLU A 143 -1.55 4.89 -14.54
N ASP A 144 -0.95 5.53 -15.55
CA ASP A 144 0.03 6.61 -15.37
C ASP A 144 -0.56 7.87 -14.72
N GLU A 145 -1.88 8.06 -14.79
CA GLU A 145 -2.59 9.17 -14.13
C GLU A 145 -2.93 8.85 -12.68
N VAL A 146 -3.13 7.56 -12.38
CA VAL A 146 -3.51 7.07 -11.04
C VAL A 146 -2.27 6.77 -10.20
N LYS A 147 -1.23 6.18 -10.79
CA LYS A 147 -0.08 5.64 -10.07
C LYS A 147 1.22 6.26 -10.55
N ARG A 148 1.96 6.82 -9.61
CA ARG A 148 3.32 7.32 -9.79
C ARG A 148 4.30 6.38 -9.12
N VAL A 149 5.21 5.81 -9.90
CA VAL A 149 6.30 4.97 -9.39
C VAL A 149 7.52 5.84 -9.08
N VAL A 150 8.00 5.75 -7.84
CA VAL A 150 9.15 6.49 -7.31
C VAL A 150 10.30 5.50 -7.08
N GLN A 151 11.39 5.67 -7.82
CA GLN A 151 12.50 4.72 -7.86
C GLN A 151 13.69 5.21 -7.04
N SER A 152 14.07 4.45 -6.01
CA SER A 152 15.15 4.82 -5.08
C SER A 152 16.55 4.46 -5.57
N ARG A 153 16.69 3.51 -6.50
CA ARG A 153 18.00 3.02 -6.99
C ARG A 153 18.21 3.17 -8.49
N SER A 154 17.24 3.76 -9.19
CA SER A 154 17.29 4.03 -10.62
C SER A 154 17.17 5.53 -10.90
N GLY A 155 17.83 6.00 -11.97
CA GLY A 155 17.84 7.41 -12.36
C GLY A 155 18.45 8.32 -11.29
N VAL A 156 17.73 9.37 -10.90
CA VAL A 156 18.16 10.36 -9.88
C VAL A 156 18.16 9.76 -8.47
N GLY A 157 17.42 8.66 -8.24
CA GLY A 157 17.25 8.05 -6.92
C GLY A 157 16.42 8.94 -6.00
N ARG A 158 15.14 8.62 -5.82
CA ARG A 158 14.23 9.32 -4.91
C ARG A 158 13.41 8.33 -4.10
N TYR A 159 12.96 8.76 -2.93
CA TYR A 159 11.96 8.03 -2.15
C TYR A 159 10.63 8.77 -2.20
N VAL A 160 9.61 8.13 -1.63
CA VAL A 160 8.23 8.65 -1.65
C VAL A 160 8.11 9.99 -0.94
N GLN A 161 8.92 10.25 0.09
CA GLN A 161 8.85 11.51 0.84
C GLN A 161 9.30 12.71 -0.01
N GLU A 162 10.29 12.56 -0.89
CA GLU A 162 10.67 13.63 -1.82
C GLU A 162 9.59 13.85 -2.89
N GLU A 163 8.91 12.79 -3.33
CA GLU A 163 7.79 12.93 -4.28
C GLU A 163 6.57 13.61 -3.64
N VAL A 164 6.33 13.40 -2.34
CA VAL A 164 5.28 14.11 -1.58
C VAL A 164 5.52 15.62 -1.62
N ILE A 165 6.77 16.06 -1.43
CA ILE A 165 7.14 17.49 -1.52
C ILE A 165 7.00 17.97 -2.98
N ALA A 166 7.45 17.17 -3.95
CA ALA A 166 7.32 17.52 -5.37
C ALA A 166 5.86 17.67 -5.81
N GLN A 167 4.95 16.91 -5.20
CA GLN A 167 3.50 16.96 -5.43
C GLN A 167 2.75 17.68 -4.30
N LYS A 168 3.36 18.70 -3.69
CA LYS A 168 2.76 19.44 -2.57
C LYS A 168 1.40 20.05 -2.90
N ASP A 169 1.19 20.51 -4.14
CA ASP A 169 -0.10 21.04 -4.59
C ASP A 169 -1.21 19.99 -4.55
N LEU A 170 -0.91 18.76 -5.00
CA LEU A 170 -1.83 17.63 -4.91
C LEU A 170 -2.09 17.26 -3.46
N CYS A 171 -1.04 17.11 -2.66
CA CYS A 171 -1.18 16.79 -1.24
C CYS A 171 -2.07 17.81 -0.51
N TRP A 172 -1.84 19.09 -0.77
CA TRP A 172 -2.60 20.19 -0.18
C TRP A 172 -4.06 20.23 -0.67
N PHE A 173 -4.28 20.00 -1.96
CA PHE A 173 -5.62 19.88 -2.54
C PHE A 173 -6.41 18.73 -1.89
N VAL A 174 -5.81 17.54 -1.77
CA VAL A 174 -6.46 16.39 -1.17
C VAL A 174 -6.81 16.67 0.28
N ILE A 175 -5.87 17.09 1.12
CA ILE A 175 -6.12 17.20 2.57
C ILE A 175 -7.13 18.31 2.97
N ASN A 176 -7.30 19.31 2.11
CA ASN A 176 -8.25 20.41 2.33
C ASN A 176 -9.63 20.16 1.73
N ALA A 177 -9.79 19.16 0.87
CA ALA A 177 -11.11 18.76 0.41
C ALA A 177 -11.96 18.23 1.58
N LEU A 178 -13.27 18.52 1.54
CA LEU A 178 -14.22 18.13 2.61
C LEU A 178 -14.11 16.64 2.96
N ASP A 179 -13.99 15.80 1.94
CA ASP A 179 -13.93 14.34 2.03
C ASP A 179 -12.56 13.76 1.67
N GLY A 180 -11.55 14.62 1.66
CA GLY A 180 -10.20 14.27 1.25
C GLY A 180 -9.46 13.41 2.26
N ARG A 181 -8.70 12.42 1.77
CA ARG A 181 -7.95 11.50 2.64
C ARG A 181 -6.56 11.19 2.13
N ILE A 182 -5.61 11.11 3.05
CA ILE A 182 -4.24 10.67 2.79
C ILE A 182 -3.97 9.41 3.59
N PHE A 183 -3.51 8.37 2.90
CA PHE A 183 -3.15 7.09 3.50
C PHE A 183 -1.67 6.80 3.30
N VAL A 184 -1.00 6.34 4.34
CA VAL A 184 0.43 5.96 4.31
C VAL A 184 0.57 4.53 4.78
N CYS A 185 1.17 3.66 3.97
CA CYS A 185 1.40 2.26 4.29
C CYS A 185 2.84 1.81 4.00
N GLY A 186 3.42 1.01 4.89
CA GLY A 186 4.75 0.43 4.70
C GLY A 186 5.61 0.51 5.95
N SER A 187 6.93 0.67 5.78
CA SER A 187 7.86 0.69 6.91
C SER A 187 7.71 1.95 7.75
N SER A 188 7.58 1.78 9.07
CA SER A 188 7.50 2.89 10.02
C SER A 188 8.80 3.68 10.07
N LYS A 189 9.92 2.97 10.16
CA LYS A 189 11.25 3.57 10.25
C LYS A 189 11.72 4.04 8.88
N GLY A 190 12.16 5.29 8.81
CA GLY A 190 12.63 5.89 7.56
C GLY A 190 11.49 6.36 6.65
N MET A 191 10.62 5.46 6.17
CA MET A 191 9.55 5.85 5.23
C MET A 191 8.43 6.61 5.94
N GLY A 192 7.80 6.03 6.97
CA GLY A 192 6.70 6.69 7.70
C GLY A 192 7.11 8.04 8.30
N GLU A 193 8.22 8.06 9.03
CA GLU A 193 8.80 9.29 9.63
C GLU A 193 9.17 10.34 8.56
N GLY A 194 9.72 9.91 7.42
CA GLY A 194 10.11 10.78 6.31
C GLY A 194 8.90 11.39 5.62
N VAL A 195 7.84 10.61 5.39
CA VAL A 195 6.58 11.08 4.81
C VAL A 195 5.89 12.06 5.76
N GLU A 196 5.82 11.76 7.06
CA GLU A 196 5.23 12.67 8.05
C GLU A 196 5.96 14.02 8.09
N SER A 197 7.30 13.99 8.10
CA SER A 197 8.12 15.22 8.03
C SER A 197 7.88 16.01 6.74
N SER A 198 7.70 15.32 5.62
CA SER A 198 7.41 15.93 4.32
C SER A 198 6.01 16.54 4.27
N LEU A 199 5.02 15.89 4.86
CA LEU A 199 3.67 16.45 5.00
C LEU A 199 3.68 17.73 5.85
N VAL A 200 4.43 17.74 6.96
CA VAL A 200 4.62 18.96 7.77
C VAL A 200 5.24 20.07 6.92
N GLN A 201 6.24 19.77 6.09
CA GLN A 201 6.80 20.75 5.15
C GLN A 201 5.77 21.24 4.12
N VAL A 202 4.94 20.35 3.56
CA VAL A 202 3.84 20.75 2.67
C VAL A 202 2.88 21.72 3.37
N GLY A 203 2.51 21.46 4.63
CA GLY A 203 1.65 22.36 5.41
C GLY A 203 2.31 23.72 5.68
N MET A 204 3.62 23.76 5.91
CA MET A 204 4.36 25.02 6.06
C MET A 204 4.36 25.84 4.76
N GLU A 205 4.69 25.19 3.64
CA GLU A 205 4.84 25.88 2.34
C GLU A 205 3.49 26.30 1.74
N MET A 206 2.47 25.43 1.81
CA MET A 206 1.17 25.66 1.15
C MET A 206 0.16 26.35 2.06
N GLY A 207 0.27 26.13 3.37
CA GLY A 207 -0.60 26.76 4.37
C GLY A 207 -0.04 28.06 4.97
N ASN A 208 1.20 28.44 4.61
CA ASN A 208 1.94 29.53 5.24
C ASN A 208 1.97 29.41 6.78
N MET A 209 2.11 28.18 7.26
CA MET A 209 2.12 27.83 8.68
C MET A 209 3.55 27.78 9.21
N SER A 210 3.74 28.12 10.48
CA SER A 210 4.96 27.72 11.20
C SER A 210 5.02 26.19 11.33
N ARG A 211 6.20 25.68 11.68
CA ARG A 211 6.39 24.23 11.87
C ARG A 211 5.43 23.66 12.91
N ALA A 212 5.29 24.33 14.05
CA ALA A 212 4.41 23.88 15.13
C ALA A 212 2.93 23.90 14.72
N GLU A 213 2.50 24.91 13.96
CA GLU A 213 1.14 24.98 13.43
C GLU A 213 0.88 23.86 12.41
N SER A 214 1.87 23.55 11.56
CA SER A 214 1.75 22.47 10.58
C SER A 214 1.71 21.09 11.25
N GLU A 215 2.55 20.86 12.27
CA GLU A 215 2.49 19.64 13.09
C GLU A 215 1.12 19.47 13.76
N GLU A 216 0.58 20.56 14.34
CA GLU A 216 -0.75 20.55 14.94
C GLU A 216 -1.85 20.31 13.90
N PHE A 217 -1.75 20.91 12.72
CA PHE A 217 -2.68 20.68 11.62
C PHE A 217 -2.74 19.19 11.26
N TRP A 218 -1.60 18.54 11.05
CA TRP A 218 -1.55 17.11 10.72
C TRP A 218 -2.01 16.21 11.86
N ARG A 219 -1.76 16.60 13.12
CA ARG A 219 -2.31 15.93 14.30
C ARG A 219 -3.84 15.95 14.28
N LEU A 220 -4.45 17.12 14.04
CA LEU A 220 -5.91 17.26 13.93
C LEU A 220 -6.48 16.47 12.75
N LYS A 221 -5.78 16.45 11.60
CA LYS A 221 -6.18 15.63 10.44
C LYS A 221 -6.13 14.14 10.74
N LYS A 222 -5.18 13.70 11.57
CA LYS A 222 -5.10 12.31 12.04
C LYS A 222 -6.26 11.95 12.96
N GLU A 223 -6.60 12.83 13.90
CA GLU A 223 -7.74 12.65 14.81
C GLU A 223 -9.09 12.63 14.08
N ALA A 224 -9.23 13.46 13.04
CA ALA A 224 -10.40 13.48 12.17
C ALA A 224 -10.48 12.25 11.23
N GLY A 225 -9.45 11.40 11.17
CA GLY A 225 -9.40 10.25 10.25
C GLY A 225 -9.25 10.66 8.78
N GLN A 226 -8.77 11.87 8.50
CA GLN A 226 -8.42 12.33 7.15
C GLN A 226 -6.99 11.93 6.78
N TYR A 227 -6.08 11.90 7.75
CA TYR A 227 -4.73 11.36 7.61
C TYR A 227 -4.60 10.04 8.36
N ILE A 228 -4.27 8.96 7.67
CA ILE A 228 -4.19 7.61 8.24
C ILE A 228 -2.84 7.01 7.88
N ALA A 229 -2.05 6.67 8.89
CA ALA A 229 -0.78 5.98 8.71
C ALA A 229 -0.87 4.57 9.32
N GLU A 230 -0.79 3.55 8.46
CA GLU A 230 -0.66 2.14 8.84
C GLU A 230 0.75 1.67 8.51
N THR A 231 1.69 1.97 9.39
CA THR A 231 3.09 1.57 9.23
C THR A 231 3.46 0.49 10.23
N TRP A 232 4.38 -0.40 9.84
CA TRP A 232 4.87 -1.53 10.65
C TRP A 232 6.40 -1.59 10.72
#